data_AF-A0A428NIA4-F1
#
_entry.id   AF-A0A428NIA4-F1
#
_cell.length_a   1.000
_cell.length_b   1.000
_cell.length_c   1.000
_cell.angle_alpha   90.00
_cell.angle_beta   90.00
_cell.angle_gamma   90.00
#
_symmetry.space_group_name_H-M   'P 1'
#
loop_
_entity.id
_entity.type
_entity.pdbx_description
1 polymer ?
#
loop_
_entity_poly.entity_id
_entity_poly.type
_entity_poly.pdbx_seq_one_letter_code
_entity_poly.pdbx_strand_id
1 'polypeptide(L)'
;MSEYFTVETMTKICFDEPFGCLDIDGGRHDTLQTVQRIVMWGEITANVPLMQHLLSWALIFNTLEYSLARELSKFNSLAKRIVVKRFSEVGDLTTTNVKSDKHGDMLEGFMNRGFSQRLCELQVPVQLTTGTETTATAIRSTLLHIITPPEVYRKLKDEIDDAIANGKISSPIKFREAKELPYVVAVVYEGLRMHPPFSGLLMKLVPPEGYTYSDGRFIPGGTIIGQNTWDAMRDPEIFSDDANIFRLDRFIKAASEL
;
A
#
# COMPACT_ATOMS: atom_id res chain seq x y z
N MET A 1 11.59 11.46 -0.10
CA MET A 1 11.19 11.66 1.31
C MET A 1 9.96 10.86 1.67
N SER A 2 8.84 10.94 0.93
CA SER A 2 7.64 10.13 1.20
C SER A 2 7.91 8.62 1.19
N GLU A 3 8.68 8.12 0.22
CA GLU A 3 9.04 6.68 0.14
C GLU A 3 9.87 6.21 1.35
N TYR A 4 10.88 6.97 1.76
CA TYR A 4 11.67 6.65 2.96
C TYR A 4 10.80 6.66 4.22
N PHE A 5 9.90 7.63 4.34
CA PHE A 5 8.96 7.72 5.45
C PHE A 5 7.99 6.53 5.49
N THR A 6 7.47 6.07 4.35
CA THR A 6 6.56 4.92 4.31
C THR A 6 7.28 3.61 4.55
N VAL A 7 8.51 3.43 4.06
CA VAL A 7 9.32 2.25 4.39
C VAL A 7 9.58 2.19 5.90
N GLU A 8 9.97 3.32 6.51
CA GLU A 8 10.22 3.38 7.95
C GLU A 8 8.94 3.07 8.76
N THR A 9 7.82 3.67 8.37
CA THR A 9 6.53 3.47 9.05
C THR A 9 6.03 2.04 8.89
N MET A 10 6.10 1.47 7.68
CA MET A 10 5.65 0.10 7.42
C MET A 10 6.53 -0.93 8.12
N THR A 11 7.84 -0.75 8.13
CA THR A 11 8.76 -1.66 8.84
C THR A 11 8.50 -1.63 10.35
N LYS A 12 8.24 -0.45 10.91
CA LYS A 12 7.84 -0.30 12.31
C LYS A 12 6.49 -0.95 12.62
N ILE A 13 5.47 -0.79 11.78
CA ILE A 13 4.13 -1.37 12.02
C ILE A 13 4.12 -2.90 11.79
N CYS A 14 4.81 -3.37 10.76
CA CYS A 14 4.77 -4.78 10.37
C CYS A 14 5.69 -5.65 11.25
N PHE A 15 6.83 -5.12 11.71
CA PHE A 15 7.90 -5.93 12.31
C PHE A 15 8.45 -5.35 13.63
N ASP A 16 7.91 -4.23 14.14
CA ASP A 16 8.42 -3.46 15.30
C ASP A 16 9.89 -2.97 15.16
N GLU A 17 10.52 -3.18 14.00
CA GLU A 17 11.92 -2.84 13.71
C GLU A 17 12.00 -1.79 12.58
N PRO A 18 12.30 -0.51 12.89
CA PRO A 18 12.55 0.50 11.88
C PRO A 18 13.81 0.20 11.07
N PHE A 19 13.82 0.51 9.76
CA PHE A 19 14.96 0.21 8.89
C PHE A 19 16.05 1.30 8.91
N GLY A 20 15.80 2.45 9.52
CA GLY A 20 16.74 3.58 9.60
C GLY A 20 16.82 4.36 8.28
N CYS A 21 15.77 4.31 7.47
CA CYS A 21 15.71 4.96 6.16
C CYS A 21 15.60 6.49 6.25
N LEU A 22 15.24 7.03 7.42
CA LEU A 22 15.15 8.47 7.70
C LEU A 22 16.38 9.02 8.44
N ASP A 23 17.29 8.15 8.88
CA ASP A 23 18.50 8.58 9.58
C ASP A 23 19.49 9.24 8.61
N ILE A 24 20.07 10.36 9.04
CA ILE A 24 20.99 11.21 8.26
C ILE A 24 22.21 10.40 7.74
N ASP A 25 22.57 9.31 8.43
CA ASP A 25 23.72 8.45 8.12
C ASP A 25 23.46 7.39 7.02
N GLY A 26 22.35 7.47 6.30
CA GLY A 26 22.19 6.70 5.05
C GLY A 26 21.73 5.24 5.24
N GLY A 27 21.03 4.93 6.33
CA GLY A 27 20.56 3.58 6.63
C GLY A 27 19.79 2.92 5.48
N ARG A 28 20.32 1.78 4.99
CA ARG A 28 19.67 0.82 4.07
C ARG A 28 19.06 1.38 2.77
N HIS A 29 19.64 2.43 2.19
CA HIS A 29 19.24 2.96 0.87
C HIS A 29 19.18 1.88 -0.24
N ASP A 30 20.04 0.86 -0.14
CA ASP A 30 20.09 -0.27 -1.07
C ASP A 30 18.77 -1.06 -1.11
N THR A 31 18.10 -1.26 0.04
CA THR A 31 16.86 -2.06 0.12
C THR A 31 15.70 -1.39 -0.61
N LEU A 32 15.61 -0.06 -0.56
CA LEU A 32 14.56 0.69 -1.26
C LEU A 32 14.74 0.60 -2.78
N GLN A 33 15.98 0.72 -3.27
CA GLN A 33 16.27 0.55 -4.69
C GLN A 33 16.04 -0.89 -5.17
N THR A 34 16.33 -1.88 -4.32
CA THR A 34 16.00 -3.29 -4.57
C THR A 34 14.49 -3.47 -4.76
N VAL A 35 13.68 -2.90 -3.86
CA VAL A 35 12.20 -2.97 -3.94
C VAL A 35 11.68 -2.35 -5.23
N GLN A 36 12.12 -1.14 -5.58
CA GLN A 36 11.69 -0.44 -6.82
C GLN A 36 12.04 -1.24 -8.07
N ARG A 37 13.24 -1.82 -8.12
CA ARG A 37 13.65 -2.68 -9.25
C ARG A 37 12.79 -3.93 -9.33
N ILE A 38 12.50 -4.58 -8.20
CA ILE A 38 11.64 -5.78 -8.17
C ILE A 38 10.25 -5.45 -8.71
N VAL A 39 9.63 -4.35 -8.26
CA VAL A 39 8.29 -3.95 -8.71
C VAL A 39 8.29 -3.63 -10.21
N MET A 40 9.24 -2.82 -10.69
CA MET A 40 9.33 -2.45 -12.10
C MET A 40 9.46 -3.68 -13.01
N TRP A 41 10.37 -4.59 -12.67
CA TRP A 41 10.52 -5.83 -13.44
C TRP A 41 9.28 -6.71 -13.33
N GLY A 42 8.68 -6.81 -12.14
CA GLY A 42 7.42 -7.53 -11.93
C GLY A 42 6.31 -7.04 -12.86
N GLU A 43 6.06 -5.73 -12.90
CA GLU A 43 5.04 -5.11 -13.74
C GLU A 43 5.28 -5.32 -15.24
N ILE A 44 6.52 -5.13 -15.71
CA ILE A 44 6.86 -5.36 -17.13
C ILE A 44 6.61 -6.83 -17.51
N THR A 45 7.00 -7.77 -16.65
CA THR A 45 6.81 -9.21 -16.92
C THR A 45 5.37 -9.66 -16.86
N ALA A 46 4.56 -9.05 -15.99
CA ALA A 46 3.14 -9.36 -15.86
C ALA A 46 2.33 -8.88 -17.09
N ASN A 47 2.74 -7.76 -17.70
CA ASN A 47 1.99 -7.13 -18.79
C ASN A 47 2.54 -7.40 -20.20
N VAL A 48 3.77 -7.92 -20.32
CA VAL A 48 4.39 -8.22 -21.62
C VAL A 48 4.72 -9.72 -21.71
N PRO A 49 3.83 -10.55 -22.30
CA PRO A 49 4.01 -12.01 -22.37
C PRO A 49 5.34 -12.43 -23.00
N LEU A 50 5.81 -11.69 -24.01
CA LEU A 50 7.11 -11.93 -24.63
C LEU A 50 8.27 -11.78 -23.64
N MET A 51 8.20 -10.80 -22.73
CA MET A 51 9.21 -10.56 -21.71
C MET A 51 9.23 -11.69 -20.67
N GLN A 52 8.05 -12.20 -20.29
CA GLN A 52 7.92 -13.38 -19.43
C GLN A 52 8.57 -14.62 -20.07
N HIS A 53 8.32 -14.85 -21.37
CA HIS A 53 8.94 -15.95 -22.11
C HIS A 53 10.46 -15.78 -22.23
N LEU A 54 10.96 -14.58 -22.54
CA LEU A 54 12.40 -14.30 -22.64
C LEU A 54 13.12 -14.50 -21.31
N LEU A 55 12.54 -14.05 -20.19
CA LEU A 55 13.13 -14.26 -18.86
C LEU A 55 13.10 -15.73 -18.45
N SER A 56 12.00 -16.43 -18.73
CA SER A 56 11.90 -17.88 -18.48
C SER A 56 12.94 -18.64 -19.28
N TRP A 57 13.15 -18.28 -20.55
CA TRP A 57 14.17 -18.87 -21.42
C TRP A 57 15.58 -18.60 -20.88
N ALA A 58 15.87 -17.37 -20.48
CA ALA A 58 17.20 -17.05 -19.97
C ALA A 58 17.51 -17.59 -18.57
N LEU A 59 16.48 -17.85 -17.74
CA LEU A 59 16.61 -18.64 -16.51
C LEU A 59 16.92 -20.11 -16.83
N ILE A 60 16.32 -20.69 -17.88
CA ILE A 60 16.56 -22.06 -18.32
C ILE A 60 18.00 -22.24 -18.85
N PHE A 61 18.55 -21.25 -19.56
CA PHE A 61 19.91 -21.34 -20.12
C PHE A 61 21.01 -20.86 -19.18
N ASN A 62 20.69 -20.32 -17.99
CA ASN A 62 21.65 -19.86 -16.98
C ASN A 62 22.73 -18.90 -17.53
N THR A 63 22.42 -18.18 -18.61
CA THR A 63 23.38 -17.38 -19.40
C THR A 63 23.54 -15.95 -18.89
N LEU A 64 22.63 -15.49 -18.02
CA LEU A 64 22.76 -14.20 -17.35
C LEU A 64 22.83 -14.44 -15.85
N GLU A 65 23.91 -13.96 -15.24
CA GLU A 65 23.99 -13.79 -13.79
C GLU A 65 23.03 -12.63 -13.42
N TYR A 66 21.74 -12.95 -13.33
CA TYR A 66 20.67 -11.96 -13.36
C TYR A 66 20.69 -11.08 -12.11
N SER A 67 20.92 -9.79 -12.32
CA SER A 67 20.75 -8.74 -11.32
C SER A 67 19.42 -8.89 -10.56
N LEU A 68 18.31 -9.18 -11.25
CA LEU A 68 17.00 -9.37 -10.62
C LEU A 68 16.94 -10.57 -9.66
N ALA A 69 17.50 -11.73 -10.04
CA ALA A 69 17.52 -12.91 -9.17
C ALA A 69 18.40 -12.68 -7.93
N ARG A 70 19.51 -11.96 -8.09
CA ARG A 70 20.37 -11.53 -6.99
C ARG A 70 19.65 -10.56 -6.05
N GLU A 71 18.93 -9.59 -6.60
CA GLU A 71 18.13 -8.61 -5.85
C GLU A 71 16.98 -9.28 -5.09
N LEU A 72 16.22 -10.19 -5.73
CA LEU A 72 15.20 -11.00 -5.08
C LEU A 72 15.78 -11.89 -3.97
N SER A 73 16.95 -12.49 -4.20
CA SER A 73 17.63 -13.32 -3.20
C SER A 73 18.06 -12.50 -1.98
N LYS A 74 18.66 -11.31 -2.18
CA LYS A 74 18.98 -10.38 -1.08
C LYS A 74 17.73 -10.00 -0.30
N PHE A 75 16.64 -9.64 -0.98
CA PHE A 75 15.39 -9.25 -0.35
C PHE A 75 14.74 -10.40 0.45
N ASN A 76 14.67 -11.59 -0.15
CA ASN A 76 14.17 -12.80 0.52
C ASN A 76 15.05 -13.22 1.70
N SER A 77 16.37 -13.02 1.62
CA SER A 77 17.27 -13.29 2.74
C SER A 77 17.04 -12.32 3.91
N LEU A 78 16.66 -11.07 3.64
CA LEU A 78 16.30 -10.10 4.67
C LEU A 78 14.97 -10.50 5.33
N ALA A 79 13.96 -10.80 4.52
CA ALA A 79 12.68 -11.31 5.00
C ALA A 79 12.84 -12.56 5.89
N LYS A 80 13.65 -13.52 5.43
CA LYS A 80 13.96 -14.74 6.19
C LYS A 80 14.64 -14.42 7.52
N ARG A 81 15.59 -13.48 7.55
CA ARG A 81 16.27 -13.06 8.79
C ARG A 81 15.29 -12.46 9.80
N ILE A 82 14.38 -11.59 9.36
CA ILE A 82 13.35 -10.99 10.22
C ILE A 82 12.44 -12.06 10.83
N VAL A 83 11.94 -12.98 9.99
CA VAL A 83 11.02 -14.03 10.44
C VAL A 83 11.72 -15.04 11.35
N VAL A 84 12.90 -15.53 10.98
CA VAL A 84 13.67 -16.48 11.82
C VAL A 84 13.96 -15.89 13.19
N LYS A 85 14.42 -14.64 13.25
CA LYS A 85 14.66 -13.93 14.51
C LYS A 85 13.40 -13.92 15.38
N ARG A 86 12.25 -13.50 14.81
CA ARG A 86 10.98 -13.42 15.54
C ARG A 86 10.50 -14.80 16.03
N PHE A 87 10.56 -15.84 15.20
CA PHE A 87 10.18 -17.20 15.59
C PHE A 87 11.12 -17.79 16.66
N SER A 88 12.41 -17.44 16.62
CA SER A 88 13.38 -17.86 17.65
C SER A 88 13.15 -17.19 19.00
N GLU A 89 12.65 -15.95 19.01
CA GLU A 89 12.32 -15.18 20.22
C GLU A 89 11.01 -15.65 20.86
N VAL A 90 10.04 -16.12 20.06
CA VAL A 90 8.73 -16.57 20.55
C VAL A 90 8.77 -17.99 21.11
N GLY A 91 9.72 -18.83 20.70
CA GLY A 91 9.80 -20.24 21.13
C GLY A 91 8.64 -21.09 20.58
N ASP A 92 8.76 -22.42 20.63
CA ASP A 92 7.74 -23.35 20.12
C ASP A 92 6.35 -23.02 20.68
N LEU A 93 5.42 -22.66 19.78
CA LEU A 93 4.05 -22.18 20.03
C LEU A 93 3.10 -23.18 20.75
N THR A 94 3.63 -24.19 21.43
CA THR A 94 2.83 -25.16 22.19
C THR A 94 2.51 -24.70 23.61
N THR A 95 3.28 -23.75 24.17
CA THR A 95 3.13 -23.39 25.58
C THR A 95 3.43 -21.92 25.81
N THR A 96 2.48 -21.04 25.51
CA THR A 96 2.06 -19.94 26.41
C THR A 96 1.14 -18.99 25.68
N ASN A 97 -0.06 -18.79 26.24
CA ASN A 97 -0.85 -17.57 26.07
C ASN A 97 -0.06 -16.39 26.66
N VAL A 98 1.06 -15.98 26.05
CA VAL A 98 1.61 -14.66 26.33
C VAL A 98 0.73 -13.67 25.60
N LYS A 99 -0.35 -13.26 26.27
CA LYS A 99 -0.97 -11.97 25.96
C LYS A 99 0.11 -10.92 26.20
N SER A 100 0.85 -10.55 25.15
CA SER A 100 1.67 -9.36 25.21
C SER A 100 0.70 -8.19 25.35
N ASP A 101 0.85 -7.38 26.40
CA ASP A 101 0.07 -6.14 26.61
C ASP A 101 0.41 -5.05 25.57
N LYS A 102 1.25 -5.38 24.58
CA LYS A 102 1.51 -4.56 23.40
C LYS A 102 0.51 -4.94 22.32
N HIS A 103 -0.01 -3.96 21.58
CA HIS A 103 -0.60 -4.27 20.28
C HIS A 103 0.47 -5.00 19.45
N GLY A 104 0.29 -6.30 19.22
CA GLY A 104 1.22 -7.10 18.43
C GLY A 104 1.38 -6.52 17.03
N ASP A 105 2.59 -6.57 16.48
CA ASP A 105 2.86 -6.20 15.09
C ASP A 105 2.14 -7.14 14.10
N MET A 106 2.17 -6.80 12.81
CA MET A 106 1.48 -7.60 11.80
C MET A 106 2.01 -9.04 11.73
N LEU A 107 3.31 -9.25 11.93
CA LEU A 107 3.95 -10.56 11.92
C LEU A 107 3.45 -11.44 13.09
N GLU A 108 3.33 -10.86 14.29
CA GLU A 108 2.71 -11.49 15.46
C GLU A 108 1.24 -11.82 15.20
N GLY A 109 0.52 -10.94 14.51
CA GLY A 109 -0.84 -11.20 14.02
C GLY A 109 -0.93 -12.45 13.12
N PHE A 110 0.03 -12.68 12.22
CA PHE A 110 0.06 -13.88 11.38
C PHE A 110 0.41 -15.14 12.19
N MET A 111 1.38 -15.05 13.08
CA MET A 111 1.76 -16.17 13.96
C MET A 111 0.59 -16.62 14.84
N ASN A 112 -0.13 -15.66 15.43
CA ASN A 112 -1.32 -15.92 16.26
C ASN A 112 -2.49 -16.55 15.47
N ARG A 113 -2.50 -16.40 14.14
CA ARG A 113 -3.47 -17.05 13.23
C ARG A 113 -2.98 -18.40 12.70
N GLY A 114 -1.85 -18.90 13.18
CA GLY A 114 -1.30 -20.21 12.80
C GLY A 114 -0.53 -20.23 11.49
N PHE A 115 -0.03 -19.08 11.01
CA PHE A 115 0.81 -19.05 9.82
C PHE A 115 2.14 -19.76 10.12
N SER A 116 2.55 -20.68 9.25
CA SER A 116 3.86 -21.31 9.36
C SER A 116 4.97 -20.29 9.10
N GLN A 117 6.17 -20.57 9.60
CA GLN A 117 7.35 -19.73 9.34
C GLN A 117 7.53 -19.44 7.84
N ARG A 118 7.33 -20.45 6.99
CA ARG A 118 7.44 -20.30 5.55
C ARG A 118 6.39 -19.34 4.96
N LEU A 119 5.17 -19.38 5.46
CA LEU A 119 4.12 -18.44 5.03
C LEU A 119 4.47 -17.01 5.47
N CYS A 120 4.94 -16.83 6.70
CA CYS A 120 5.40 -15.53 7.19
C CYS A 120 6.57 -14.98 6.33
N GLU A 121 7.55 -15.81 5.98
CA GLU A 121 8.66 -15.44 5.09
C GLU A 121 8.18 -14.93 3.72
N LEU A 122 7.08 -15.47 3.20
CA LEU A 122 6.50 -15.04 1.93
C LEU A 122 5.66 -13.76 2.05
N GLN A 123 5.11 -13.47 3.23
CA GLN A 123 4.28 -12.28 3.45
C GLN A 123 5.12 -11.00 3.65
N VAL A 124 6.32 -11.11 4.23
CA VAL A 124 7.20 -9.95 4.48
C VAL A 124 7.53 -9.19 3.19
N PRO A 125 7.99 -9.84 2.09
CA PRO A 125 8.23 -9.16 0.81
C PRO A 125 7.00 -8.40 0.30
N VAL A 126 5.82 -9.02 0.38
CA VAL A 126 4.56 -8.46 -0.14
C VAL A 126 4.15 -7.21 0.63
N GLN A 127 4.26 -7.22 1.96
CA GLN A 127 3.93 -6.06 2.80
C GLN A 127 4.89 -4.89 2.54
N LEU A 128 6.18 -5.19 2.42
CA LEU A 128 7.22 -4.19 2.17
C LEU A 128 7.09 -3.56 0.79
N THR A 129 6.82 -4.32 -0.27
CA THR A 129 6.69 -3.76 -1.62
C THR A 129 5.35 -3.04 -1.78
N THR A 130 4.25 -3.75 -1.51
CA THR A 130 2.90 -3.27 -1.83
C THR A 130 2.48 -2.10 -0.95
N GLY A 131 2.82 -2.14 0.35
CA GLY A 131 2.37 -1.14 1.31
C GLY A 131 3.15 0.18 1.22
N THR A 132 4.43 0.12 0.85
CA THR A 132 5.30 1.31 0.91
C THR A 132 5.13 2.21 -0.30
N GLU A 133 5.11 1.64 -1.51
CA GLU A 133 5.05 2.38 -2.77
C GLU A 133 3.67 3.02 -2.99
N THR A 134 2.60 2.27 -2.74
CA THR A 134 1.22 2.77 -2.88
C THR A 134 0.95 3.90 -1.88
N THR A 135 1.36 3.75 -0.63
CA THR A 135 1.20 4.80 0.39
C THR A 135 2.07 6.02 0.07
N ALA A 136 3.29 5.84 -0.42
CA ALA A 136 4.17 6.95 -0.79
C ALA A 136 3.58 7.76 -1.95
N THR A 137 3.00 7.06 -2.92
CA THR A 137 2.30 7.65 -4.06
C THR A 137 1.07 8.44 -3.59
N ALA A 138 0.25 7.86 -2.70
CA ALA A 138 -0.91 8.53 -2.11
C ALA A 138 -0.52 9.82 -1.38
N ILE A 139 0.53 9.78 -0.54
CA ILE A 139 1.01 10.95 0.18
C ILE A 139 1.49 12.02 -0.80
N ARG A 140 2.33 11.63 -1.77
CA ARG A 140 2.93 12.59 -2.72
C ARG A 140 1.87 13.26 -3.60
N SER A 141 0.94 12.47 -4.13
CA SER A 141 -0.13 12.99 -4.99
C SER A 141 -1.10 13.87 -4.21
N THR A 142 -1.45 13.48 -2.98
CA THR A 142 -2.32 14.29 -2.12
C THR A 142 -1.64 15.61 -1.75
N LEU A 143 -0.36 15.57 -1.36
CA LEU A 143 0.41 16.79 -1.06
C LEU A 143 0.48 17.74 -2.25
N LEU A 144 0.64 17.23 -3.47
CA LEU A 144 0.60 18.04 -4.69
C LEU A 144 -0.72 18.82 -4.80
N HIS A 145 -1.85 18.16 -4.55
CA HIS A 145 -3.17 18.81 -4.58
C HIS A 145 -3.42 19.74 -3.39
N ILE A 146 -2.75 19.54 -2.25
CA ILE A 146 -2.82 20.45 -1.10
C ILE A 146 -2.06 21.75 -1.40
N ILE A 147 -0.84 21.66 -1.94
CA ILE A 147 0.04 22.83 -2.11
C ILE A 147 -0.27 23.65 -3.38
N THR A 148 -1.06 23.12 -4.31
CA THR A 148 -1.37 23.82 -5.57
C THR A 148 -2.40 24.94 -5.36
N PRO A 149 -3.56 24.71 -4.70
CA PRO A 149 -4.53 25.76 -4.39
C PRO A 149 -4.28 26.33 -2.98
N PRO A 150 -3.97 27.63 -2.81
CA PRO A 150 -3.70 28.22 -1.50
C PRO A 150 -4.84 28.05 -0.49
N GLU A 151 -6.08 28.02 -0.97
CA GLU A 151 -7.26 27.82 -0.14
C GLU A 151 -7.30 26.43 0.50
N VAL A 152 -6.86 25.39 -0.23
CA VAL A 152 -6.87 24.01 0.29
C VAL A 152 -5.92 23.89 1.47
N TYR A 153 -4.68 24.35 1.28
CA TYR A 153 -3.67 24.36 2.33
C TYR A 153 -4.11 25.17 3.55
N ARG A 154 -4.64 26.38 3.33
CA ARG A 154 -5.08 27.25 4.43
C ARG A 154 -6.18 26.60 5.27
N LYS A 155 -7.25 26.10 4.64
CA LYS A 155 -8.35 25.45 5.37
C LYS A 155 -7.92 24.18 6.10
N LEU A 156 -7.03 23.38 5.50
CA LEU A 156 -6.47 22.19 6.15
C LEU A 156 -5.70 22.57 7.41
N LYS A 157 -4.88 23.61 7.32
CA LYS A 157 -4.13 24.12 8.46
C LYS A 157 -5.05 24.69 9.54
N ASP A 158 -6.03 25.51 9.14
CA ASP A 158 -7.01 26.10 10.05
C ASP A 158 -7.78 25.01 10.84
N GLU A 159 -8.24 23.93 10.18
CA GLU A 159 -8.92 22.82 10.87
C GLU A 159 -8.00 22.12 11.89
N ILE A 160 -6.74 21.87 11.54
CA ILE A 160 -5.77 21.21 12.42
C ILE A 160 -5.43 22.12 13.61
N ASP A 161 -5.15 23.39 13.36
CA ASP A 161 -4.80 24.38 14.39
C ASP A 161 -5.98 24.57 15.37
N ASP A 162 -7.21 24.67 14.86
CA ASP A 162 -8.41 24.75 15.69
C ASP A 162 -8.62 23.48 16.53
N ALA A 163 -8.42 22.30 15.96
CA ALA A 163 -8.58 21.04 16.68
C ALA A 163 -7.51 20.87 17.78
N ILE A 164 -6.28 21.33 17.56
CA ILE A 164 -5.23 21.39 18.59
C ILE A 164 -5.62 22.37 19.70
N ALA A 165 -6.04 23.59 19.33
CA ALA A 165 -6.42 24.63 20.30
C ALA A 165 -7.60 24.20 21.20
N ASN A 166 -8.51 23.40 20.65
CA ASN A 166 -9.66 22.84 21.37
C ASN A 166 -9.36 21.51 22.09
N GLY A 167 -8.13 21.02 22.07
CA GLY A 167 -7.72 19.78 22.74
C GLY A 167 -8.34 18.50 22.15
N LYS A 168 -8.76 18.53 20.88
CA LYS A 168 -9.34 17.37 20.18
C LYS A 168 -8.28 16.40 19.64
N ILE A 169 -7.06 16.87 19.44
CA ILE A 169 -5.94 16.09 18.87
C ILE A 169 -4.86 15.92 19.94
N SER A 170 -4.41 14.68 20.17
CA SER A 170 -3.23 14.42 21.01
C SER A 170 -1.93 14.56 20.22
N SER A 171 -0.80 14.62 20.93
CA SER A 171 0.54 14.54 20.33
C SER A 171 1.28 13.33 20.90
N PRO A 172 1.54 12.27 20.11
CA PRO A 172 1.15 12.09 18.70
C PRO A 172 -0.36 11.92 18.51
N ILE A 173 -0.86 12.26 17.32
CA ILE A 173 -2.28 12.12 16.96
C ILE A 173 -2.68 10.64 16.90
N LYS A 174 -3.88 10.31 17.39
CA LYS A 174 -4.46 8.97 17.24
C LYS A 174 -5.27 8.87 15.95
N PHE A 175 -5.35 7.66 15.40
CA PHE A 175 -6.16 7.41 14.19
C PHE A 175 -7.63 7.85 14.34
N ARG A 176 -8.23 7.63 15.52
CA ARG A 176 -9.61 8.05 15.79
C ARG A 176 -9.78 9.56 15.75
N GLU A 177 -8.85 10.30 16.35
CA GLU A 177 -8.84 11.77 16.37
C GLU A 177 -8.70 12.31 14.95
N ALA A 178 -7.82 11.71 14.12
CA ALA A 178 -7.66 12.09 12.72
C ALA A 178 -8.92 11.85 11.88
N LYS A 179 -9.70 10.80 12.18
CA LYS A 179 -10.98 10.51 11.50
C LYS A 179 -12.09 11.51 11.84
N GLU A 180 -11.99 12.20 12.98
CA GLU A 180 -12.97 13.20 13.42
C GLU A 180 -12.74 14.59 12.79
N LEU A 181 -11.74 14.71 11.90
CA LEU A 181 -11.39 15.93 11.17
C LEU A 181 -11.92 15.83 9.73
N PRO A 182 -13.12 16.36 9.44
CA PRO A 182 -13.78 16.13 8.16
C PRO A 182 -13.00 16.66 6.96
N TYR A 183 -12.27 17.76 7.11
CA TYR A 183 -11.46 18.32 6.02
C TYR A 183 -10.21 17.49 5.76
N VAL A 184 -9.50 17.04 6.81
CA VAL A 184 -8.39 16.06 6.69
C VAL A 184 -8.86 14.80 5.96
N VAL A 185 -10.00 14.24 6.38
CA VAL A 185 -10.57 13.04 5.77
C VAL A 185 -10.93 13.29 4.30
N ALA A 186 -11.59 14.40 4.00
CA ALA A 186 -11.94 14.76 2.62
C ALA A 186 -10.71 14.93 1.72
N VAL A 187 -9.63 15.52 2.24
CA VAL A 187 -8.35 15.68 1.52
C VAL A 187 -7.74 14.34 1.17
N VAL A 188 -7.75 13.37 2.10
CA VAL A 188 -7.24 12.02 1.83
C VAL A 188 -8.09 11.30 0.78
N TYR A 189 -9.42 11.32 0.91
CA TYR A 189 -10.30 10.65 -0.05
C TYR A 189 -10.24 11.27 -1.44
N GLU A 190 -10.26 12.60 -1.54
CA GLU A 190 -10.15 13.28 -2.84
C GLU A 190 -8.75 13.11 -3.45
N GLY A 191 -7.70 13.05 -2.63
CA GLY A 191 -6.34 12.74 -3.08
C GLY A 191 -6.23 11.34 -3.70
N LEU A 192 -6.81 10.33 -3.03
CA LEU A 192 -6.87 8.97 -3.54
C LEU A 192 -7.73 8.85 -4.80
N ARG A 193 -8.84 9.60 -4.90
CA ARG A 193 -9.69 9.63 -6.10
C ARG A 193 -8.95 10.26 -7.29
N MET A 194 -8.33 11.42 -7.06
CA MET A 194 -7.63 12.16 -8.10
C MET A 194 -6.32 11.48 -8.53
N HIS A 195 -5.69 10.69 -7.68
CA HIS A 195 -4.53 9.92 -8.08
C HIS A 195 -4.51 8.56 -7.37
N PRO A 196 -5.29 7.59 -7.89
CA PRO A 196 -5.33 6.24 -7.34
C PRO A 196 -3.93 5.63 -7.36
N PRO A 197 -3.36 5.24 -6.20
CA PRO A 197 -2.00 4.73 -6.15
C PRO A 197 -1.79 3.41 -6.90
N PHE A 198 -2.88 2.66 -7.12
CA PHE A 198 -2.89 1.45 -7.91
C PHE A 198 -3.90 1.60 -9.05
N SER A 199 -3.42 1.57 -10.29
CA SER A 199 -4.22 1.74 -11.51
C SER A 199 -4.21 0.51 -12.42
N GLY A 200 -3.74 -0.65 -11.93
CA GLY A 200 -3.83 -1.91 -12.65
C GLY A 200 -5.28 -2.35 -12.87
N LEU A 201 -5.48 -3.27 -13.82
CA LEU A 201 -6.82 -3.67 -14.31
C LEU A 201 -7.69 -4.46 -13.29
N LEU A 202 -7.23 -4.73 -12.06
CA LEU A 202 -7.97 -5.45 -11.00
C LEU A 202 -8.78 -6.65 -11.54
N MET A 203 -8.11 -7.49 -12.32
CA MET A 203 -8.76 -8.47 -13.18
C MET A 203 -9.50 -9.56 -12.39
N LYS A 204 -10.65 -10.00 -12.91
CA LYS A 204 -11.44 -11.12 -12.41
C LYS A 204 -11.80 -12.06 -13.54
N LEU A 205 -11.80 -13.36 -13.27
CA LEU A 205 -12.29 -14.38 -14.19
C LEU A 205 -13.79 -14.57 -14.00
N VAL A 206 -14.55 -14.46 -15.09
CA VAL A 206 -15.99 -14.72 -15.07
C VAL A 206 -16.25 -16.23 -14.84
N PRO A 207 -17.13 -16.60 -13.89
CA PRO A 207 -17.47 -17.99 -13.61
C PRO A 207 -17.96 -18.76 -14.85
N PRO A 208 -17.86 -20.10 -14.89
CA PRO A 208 -18.26 -20.91 -16.05
C PRO A 208 -19.68 -20.65 -16.55
N GLU A 209 -20.62 -20.36 -15.64
CA GLU A 209 -22.01 -20.04 -15.93
C GLU A 209 -22.23 -18.66 -16.59
N GLY A 210 -21.19 -17.84 -16.68
CA GLY A 210 -21.27 -16.45 -17.15
C GLY A 210 -21.78 -15.48 -16.10
N TYR A 211 -21.95 -14.22 -16.49
CA TYR A 211 -22.47 -13.17 -15.61
C TYR A 211 -23.40 -12.22 -16.38
N THR A 212 -24.59 -11.97 -15.85
CA THR A 212 -25.55 -11.01 -16.43
C THR A 212 -25.63 -9.77 -15.53
N TYR A 213 -25.31 -8.60 -16.07
CA TYR A 213 -25.51 -7.32 -15.38
C TYR A 213 -27.00 -7.01 -15.19
N SER A 214 -27.30 -6.10 -14.26
CA SER A 214 -28.67 -5.63 -14.01
C SER A 214 -29.34 -4.97 -15.23
N ASP A 215 -28.56 -4.49 -16.18
CA ASP A 215 -29.01 -3.92 -17.46
C ASP A 215 -29.21 -4.95 -18.58
N GLY A 216 -29.03 -6.24 -18.29
CA GLY A 216 -29.24 -7.35 -19.22
C GLY A 216 -28.03 -7.73 -20.08
N ARG A 217 -26.89 -7.04 -19.97
CA ARG A 217 -25.66 -7.44 -20.67
C ARG A 217 -25.10 -8.75 -20.09
N PHE A 218 -24.85 -9.74 -20.94
CA PHE A 218 -24.27 -11.02 -20.57
C PHE A 218 -22.79 -11.11 -20.93
N ILE A 219 -21.96 -11.58 -20.00
CA ILE A 219 -20.55 -11.91 -20.21
C ILE A 219 -20.39 -13.43 -20.18
N PRO A 220 -19.80 -14.05 -21.22
CA PRO A 220 -19.53 -15.48 -21.23
C PRO A 220 -18.54 -15.91 -20.14
N GLY A 221 -18.72 -17.13 -19.62
CA GLY A 221 -17.77 -17.73 -18.69
C GLY A 221 -16.37 -17.91 -19.29
N GLY A 222 -15.34 -17.78 -18.46
CA GLY A 222 -13.94 -17.81 -18.90
C GLY A 222 -13.40 -16.47 -19.42
N THR A 223 -14.23 -15.43 -19.48
CA THR A 223 -13.79 -14.07 -19.83
C THR A 223 -13.01 -13.45 -18.66
N ILE A 224 -11.86 -12.83 -18.93
CA ILE A 224 -11.15 -12.00 -17.94
C ILE A 224 -11.66 -10.56 -18.08
N ILE A 225 -12.29 -10.05 -17.03
CA ILE A 225 -12.75 -8.66 -16.95
C ILE A 225 -11.83 -7.86 -16.06
N GLY A 226 -11.61 -6.58 -16.40
CA GLY A 226 -10.84 -5.66 -15.58
C GLY A 226 -11.54 -4.31 -15.45
N GLN A 227 -11.24 -3.59 -14.37
CA GLN A 227 -11.72 -2.24 -14.14
C GLN A 227 -10.61 -1.23 -14.41
N ASN A 228 -10.91 -0.19 -15.19
CA ASN A 228 -10.06 0.99 -15.23
C ASN A 228 -10.39 1.89 -14.04
N THR A 229 -9.61 1.77 -12.97
CA THR A 229 -9.78 2.60 -11.77
C THR A 229 -9.62 4.09 -12.07
N TRP A 230 -8.76 4.46 -13.01
CA TRP A 230 -8.49 5.86 -13.34
C TRP A 230 -9.72 6.56 -13.93
N ASP A 231 -10.39 5.89 -14.88
CA ASP A 231 -11.60 6.38 -15.53
C ASP A 231 -12.79 6.32 -14.58
N ALA A 232 -12.95 5.21 -13.84
CA ALA A 232 -14.03 5.06 -12.88
C ALA A 232 -14.01 6.16 -11.79
N MET A 233 -12.82 6.57 -11.34
CA MET A 233 -12.67 7.65 -10.36
C MET A 233 -12.90 9.06 -10.94
N ARG A 234 -13.14 9.17 -12.25
CA ARG A 234 -13.39 10.42 -13.00
C ARG A 234 -14.68 10.40 -13.79
N ASP A 235 -15.51 9.39 -13.57
CA ASP A 235 -16.78 9.24 -14.26
C ASP A 235 -17.70 10.42 -13.90
N PRO A 236 -18.14 11.25 -14.87
CA PRO A 236 -19.02 12.38 -14.60
C PRO A 236 -20.42 11.95 -14.15
N GLU A 237 -20.85 10.72 -14.43
CA GLU A 237 -22.13 10.21 -13.90
C GLU A 237 -22.07 10.00 -12.38
N ILE A 238 -20.89 9.67 -11.85
CA ILE A 238 -20.66 9.43 -10.41
C ILE A 238 -20.18 10.71 -9.71
N PHE A 239 -19.27 11.45 -10.36
CA PHE A 239 -18.57 12.60 -9.80
C PHE A 239 -18.94 13.93 -10.46
N SER A 240 -20.05 14.01 -11.21
CA SER A 240 -20.48 15.24 -11.90
C SER A 240 -19.47 15.74 -12.95
N ASP A 241 -19.84 16.76 -13.73
CA ASP A 241 -19.01 17.27 -14.83
C ASP A 241 -17.62 17.79 -14.38
N ASP A 242 -17.49 18.14 -13.09
CA ASP A 242 -16.25 18.58 -12.46
C ASP A 242 -15.41 17.42 -11.90
N ALA A 243 -15.60 16.18 -12.36
CA ALA A 243 -14.88 14.99 -11.88
C ALA A 243 -13.35 15.11 -11.98
N ASN A 244 -12.83 15.93 -12.90
CA ASN A 244 -11.40 16.17 -13.03
C ASN A 244 -10.85 17.29 -12.12
N ILE A 245 -11.71 17.90 -11.30
CA ILE A 245 -11.34 18.97 -10.38
C ILE A 245 -11.21 18.39 -8.97
N PHE A 246 -10.12 18.75 -8.28
CA PHE A 246 -9.90 18.42 -6.87
C PHE A 246 -10.86 19.25 -6.00
N ARG A 247 -11.99 18.67 -5.64
CA ARG A 247 -13.08 19.33 -4.89
C ARG A 247 -13.43 18.54 -3.64
N LEU A 248 -13.06 19.10 -2.50
CA LEU A 248 -13.21 18.46 -1.19
C LEU A 248 -14.67 18.31 -0.74
N ASP A 249 -15.56 19.21 -1.17
CA ASP A 249 -16.99 19.20 -0.82
C ASP A 249 -17.67 17.85 -1.10
N ARG A 250 -17.15 17.08 -2.07
CA ARG A 250 -17.59 15.71 -2.38
C ARG A 250 -17.55 14.79 -1.16
N PHE A 251 -16.49 14.91 -0.37
CA PHE A 251 -16.22 14.02 0.75
C PHE A 251 -16.43 14.69 2.11
N ILE A 252 -16.56 16.02 2.20
CA ILE A 252 -16.81 16.71 3.48
C ILE A 252 -18.09 16.21 4.16
N LYS A 253 -19.19 16.03 3.40
CA LYS A 253 -20.45 15.56 3.97
C LYS A 253 -20.33 14.11 4.48
N ALA A 254 -19.78 13.23 3.65
CA ALA A 254 -19.55 11.83 4.04
C ALA A 254 -18.56 11.69 5.21
N ALA A 255 -17.54 12.55 5.26
CA ALA A 255 -16.55 12.60 6.34
C ALA A 255 -17.16 13.05 7.67
N SER A 256 -18.20 13.88 7.63
CA SER A 256 -18.93 14.32 8.82
C SER A 256 -19.88 13.25 9.39
N GLU A 257 -20.12 12.17 8.64
CA GLU A 257 -21.03 11.07 8.99
C GLU A 257 -20.26 9.78 9.40
N LEU A 258 -18.91 9.81 9.41
CA LEU A 258 -17.98 8.68 9.62
C LEU A 258 -17.54 8.45 11.07
#